data_AF-A0A9W9CRY9-F1
#
_entry.id   AF-A0A9W9CRY9-F1
#
_cell.length_a   1.000
_cell.length_b   1.000
_cell.length_c   1.000
_cell.angle_alpha   90.00
_cell.angle_beta   90.00
_cell.angle_gamma   90.00
#
_symmetry.space_group_name_H-M   'P 1'
#
loop_
_entity.id
_entity.type
_entity.pdbx_description
1 polymer ?
#
loop_
_entity_poly.entity_id
_entity_poly.type
_entity_poly.pdbx_seq_one_letter_code
_entity_poly.pdbx_strand_id
1 'polypeptide(L)'
;MPFLDLPIELRFEVYGYIAIPHSAPLSAYRGLYQSCQQIKAEMDSECVKVFKAHLLEIAAGLPGIHMEFPTTFGTMQRLHLIVREIEYFNGRTRYIDKTPPEFCTPQFRSLLSLHLLSITISSKSERKHDPDEDLYPVHEGFEPVEDLSPDWILLDFLRRMNRSESKIEIHSQQIMGKRAVLHACGVVKELV
;
A
#
# COMPACT_ATOMS: atom_id res chain seq x y z
N MET A 1 -7.84 35.39 9.92
CA MET A 1 -8.47 34.06 10.09
C MET A 1 -7.93 33.54 11.41
N PRO A 2 -8.74 33.27 12.44
CA PRO A 2 -8.25 33.08 13.82
C PRO A 2 -7.14 32.04 13.99
N PHE A 3 -7.13 31.00 13.14
CA PHE A 3 -6.09 29.97 13.16
C PHE A 3 -4.70 30.50 12.78
N LEU A 4 -4.60 31.49 11.86
CA LEU A 4 -3.33 32.11 11.47
C LEU A 4 -2.78 33.08 12.52
N ASP A 5 -3.63 33.51 13.47
CA ASP A 5 -3.21 34.38 14.56
C ASP A 5 -2.47 33.58 15.66
N LEU A 6 -2.43 32.25 15.55
CA LEU A 6 -1.67 31.36 16.43
C LEU A 6 -0.17 31.39 16.07
N PRO A 7 0.72 31.35 17.08
CA PRO A 7 2.14 31.06 16.88
C PRO A 7 2.36 29.79 16.03
N ILE A 8 3.43 29.79 15.23
CA ILE A 8 3.71 28.71 14.28
C ILE A 8 3.88 27.36 14.99
N GLU A 9 4.45 27.35 16.18
CA GLU A 9 4.67 26.18 17.00
C GLU A 9 3.35 25.49 17.36
N LEU A 10 2.34 26.26 17.77
CA LEU A 10 1.02 25.72 18.09
C LEU A 10 0.32 25.16 16.85
N ARG A 11 0.53 25.78 15.68
CA ARG A 11 -0.02 25.26 14.42
C ARG A 11 0.64 23.94 14.03
N PHE A 12 1.94 23.80 14.26
CA PHE A 12 2.67 22.56 13.99
C PHE A 12 2.24 21.41 14.89
N GLU A 13 1.96 21.68 16.17
CA GLU A 13 1.34 20.69 17.06
C GLU A 13 0.00 20.21 16.51
N VAL A 14 -0.87 21.13 16.07
CA VAL A 14 -2.16 20.79 15.44
C VAL A 14 -1.95 19.95 14.18
N TYR A 15 -1.00 20.31 13.32
CA TYR A 15 -0.67 19.52 12.13
C TYR A 15 -0.15 18.13 12.48
N GLY A 16 0.63 17.98 13.56
CA GLY A 16 1.08 16.69 14.09
C GLY A 16 -0.09 15.78 14.46
N TYR A 17 -1.11 16.31 15.15
CA TYR A 17 -2.33 15.56 15.47
C TYR A 17 -3.16 15.19 14.24
N ILE A 18 -3.21 16.06 13.23
CA ILE A 18 -3.95 15.81 11.98
C ILE A 18 -3.25 14.78 11.09
N ALA A 19 -1.91 14.76 11.09
CA ALA A 19 -1.10 13.99 10.15
C ALA A 19 -1.35 12.48 10.21
N ILE A 20 -1.70 11.94 11.37
CA ILE A 20 -1.91 10.51 11.58
C ILE A 20 -3.41 10.26 11.84
N PRO A 21 -4.16 9.76 10.85
CA PRO A 21 -5.62 9.70 10.92
C PRO A 21 -6.12 8.49 11.75
N HIS A 22 -5.84 8.46 13.05
CA HIS A 22 -6.31 7.40 13.95
C HIS A 22 -7.76 7.60 14.44
N SER A 23 -8.17 8.86 14.62
CA SER A 23 -9.46 9.21 15.23
C SER A 23 -10.44 9.84 14.23
N ALA A 24 -9.94 10.38 13.12
CA ALA A 24 -10.74 11.02 12.11
C ALA A 24 -10.10 10.86 10.72
N PRO A 25 -10.91 10.74 9.65
CA PRO A 25 -10.40 10.74 8.29
C PRO A 25 -9.83 12.13 7.93
N LEU A 26 -8.77 12.15 7.12
CA LEU A 26 -8.15 13.41 6.66
C LEU A 26 -9.12 14.32 5.88
N SER A 27 -10.20 13.76 5.33
CA SER A 27 -11.25 14.50 4.63
C SER A 27 -11.99 15.48 5.57
N ALA A 28 -12.04 15.21 6.88
CA ALA A 28 -12.63 16.10 7.87
C ALA A 28 -11.90 17.45 7.96
N TYR A 29 -10.60 17.46 7.67
CA TYR A 29 -9.75 18.65 7.71
C TYR A 29 -9.61 19.35 6.35
N ARG A 30 -10.36 18.90 5.32
CA ARG A 30 -10.29 19.47 3.97
C ARG A 30 -10.64 20.96 3.94
N GLY A 31 -11.60 21.39 4.76
CA GLY A 31 -11.98 22.80 4.86
C GLY A 31 -10.83 23.69 5.36
N LEU A 32 -10.09 23.21 6.38
CA LEU A 32 -8.89 23.89 6.88
C LEU A 32 -7.78 23.90 5.82
N TYR A 33 -7.52 22.77 5.17
CA TYR A 33 -6.52 22.66 4.11
C TYR A 33 -6.78 23.62 2.93
N GLN A 34 -8.04 23.91 2.63
CA GLN A 34 -8.46 24.77 1.52
C GLN A 34 -8.69 26.23 1.91
N SER A 35 -8.51 26.60 3.19
CA SER A 35 -8.89 27.93 3.66
C SER A 35 -7.98 29.05 3.14
N CYS A 36 -6.67 28.80 3.02
CA CYS A 36 -5.72 29.73 2.43
C CYS A 36 -4.44 29.03 1.95
N GLN A 37 -3.66 29.73 1.12
CA GLN A 37 -2.41 29.19 0.55
C GLN A 37 -1.35 28.89 1.61
N GLN A 38 -1.28 29.68 2.69
CA GLN A 38 -0.31 29.47 3.76
C GLN A 38 -0.58 28.18 4.53
N ILE A 39 -1.81 27.95 5.00
CA ILE A 39 -2.19 26.72 5.71
C ILE A 39 -1.99 25.51 4.80
N LYS A 40 -2.37 25.62 3.52
CA LYS A 40 -2.13 24.59 2.53
C LYS A 40 -0.65 24.20 2.47
N ALA A 41 0.24 25.19 2.28
CA ALA A 41 1.67 24.96 2.18
C ALA A 41 2.27 24.38 3.47
N GLU A 42 1.83 24.86 4.63
CA GLU A 42 2.28 24.34 5.92
C GLU A 42 1.81 22.89 6.16
N MET A 43 0.55 22.55 5.83
CA MET A 43 0.04 21.18 5.93
C MET A 43 0.73 20.24 4.95
N ASP A 44 0.94 20.67 3.69
CA ASP A 44 1.68 19.89 2.69
C ASP A 44 3.12 19.60 3.13
N SER A 45 3.75 20.49 3.91
CA SER A 45 5.08 20.27 4.47
C SER A 45 5.05 19.40 5.73
N GLU A 46 4.32 19.84 6.76
CA GLU A 46 4.40 19.27 8.09
C GLU A 46 3.63 17.95 8.22
N CYS A 47 2.39 17.89 7.70
CA CYS A 47 1.61 16.65 7.81
C CYS A 47 2.25 15.52 7.00
N VAL A 48 2.73 15.81 5.80
CA VAL A 48 3.40 14.81 4.95
C VAL A 48 4.68 14.30 5.61
N LYS A 49 5.48 15.19 6.23
CA LYS A 49 6.69 14.80 6.97
C LYS A 49 6.38 13.84 8.11
N VAL A 50 5.41 14.17 8.96
CA VAL A 50 5.01 13.34 10.10
C VAL A 50 4.42 12.01 9.64
N PHE A 51 3.52 12.05 8.66
CA PHE A 51 2.90 10.83 8.13
C PHE A 51 3.90 9.89 7.46
N LYS A 52 4.87 10.44 6.71
CA LYS A 52 5.96 9.65 6.11
C LYS A 52 6.82 8.98 7.17
N ALA A 53 7.16 9.68 8.25
CA ALA A 53 7.92 9.09 9.36
C ALA A 53 7.16 7.91 9.98
N HIS A 54 5.86 8.08 10.23
CA HIS A 54 4.99 7.02 10.75
C HIS A 54 4.90 5.81 9.80
N LEU A 55 4.72 6.05 8.49
CA LEU A 55 4.68 4.97 7.51
C LEU A 55 6.02 4.22 7.40
N LEU A 56 7.16 4.89 7.60
CA LEU A 56 8.47 4.24 7.63
C LEU A 56 8.62 3.30 8.84
N GLU A 57 8.11 3.69 10.01
CA GLU A 57 8.08 2.83 11.20
C GLU A 57 7.23 1.57 10.95
N ILE A 58 6.09 1.71 10.29
CA ILE A 58 5.24 0.58 9.89
C ILE A 58 5.96 -0.29 8.86
N ALA A 59 6.56 0.32 7.83
CA ALA A 59 7.27 -0.39 6.77
C ALA A 59 8.46 -1.20 7.28
N ALA A 60 9.13 -0.74 8.34
CA ALA A 60 10.22 -1.47 8.97
C ALA A 60 9.80 -2.86 9.51
N GLY A 61 8.52 -3.06 9.83
CA GLY A 61 7.97 -4.36 10.23
C GLY A 61 7.26 -5.12 9.13
N LEU A 62 7.35 -4.68 7.86
CA LEU A 62 6.70 -5.30 6.71
C LEU A 62 7.74 -5.65 5.63
N PRO A 63 8.55 -6.71 5.84
CA PRO A 63 9.56 -7.12 4.87
C PRO A 63 8.91 -7.45 3.51
N GLY A 64 9.59 -7.06 2.43
CA GLY A 64 9.12 -7.29 1.05
C GLY A 64 8.02 -6.33 0.56
N ILE A 65 7.49 -5.45 1.42
CA ILE A 65 6.52 -4.43 1.02
C ILE A 65 7.21 -3.07 0.88
N HIS A 66 7.17 -2.51 -0.32
CA HIS A 66 7.59 -1.14 -0.58
C HIS A 66 6.38 -0.21 -0.57
N MET A 67 6.46 0.93 0.13
CA MET A 67 5.38 1.92 0.17
C MET A 67 5.72 3.12 -0.70
N GLU A 68 4.77 3.58 -1.52
CA GLU A 68 4.86 4.90 -2.13
C GLU A 68 4.36 5.95 -1.15
N PHE A 69 5.21 6.94 -0.87
CA PHE A 69 4.89 8.00 0.10
C PHE A 69 4.16 9.16 -0.58
N PRO A 70 3.12 9.71 0.06
CA PRO A 70 2.43 10.89 -0.46
C PRO A 70 3.37 12.10 -0.44
N THR A 71 3.16 13.02 -1.38
CA THR A 71 3.91 14.28 -1.50
C THR A 71 3.11 15.50 -1.08
N THR A 72 1.79 15.35 -0.88
CA THR A 72 0.88 16.44 -0.49
C THR A 72 -0.15 15.91 0.51
N PHE A 73 -0.73 16.80 1.31
CA PHE A 73 -1.79 16.44 2.25
C PHE A 73 -3.00 15.79 1.55
N GLY A 74 -3.35 16.30 0.36
CA GLY A 74 -4.47 15.76 -0.43
C GLY A 74 -4.26 14.31 -0.87
N THR A 75 -3.02 13.86 -1.05
CA THR A 75 -2.71 12.49 -1.48
C THR A 75 -2.50 11.52 -0.31
N MET A 76 -2.35 12.00 0.92
CA MET A 76 -2.17 11.15 2.12
C MET A 76 -3.34 10.19 2.39
N GLN A 77 -4.53 10.48 1.87
CA GLN A 77 -5.71 9.61 2.01
C GLN A 77 -5.60 8.30 1.25
N ARG A 78 -4.64 8.18 0.33
CA ARG A 78 -4.47 7.02 -0.54
C ARG A 78 -3.07 6.48 -0.34
N LEU A 79 -2.97 5.22 0.06
CA LEU A 79 -1.70 4.55 0.22
C LEU A 79 -1.52 3.50 -0.87
N HIS A 80 -0.35 3.48 -1.49
CA HIS A 80 0.00 2.47 -2.49
C HIS A 80 1.14 1.61 -1.96
N LEU A 81 0.83 0.32 -1.79
CA LEU A 81 1.75 -0.72 -1.38
C LEU A 81 2.18 -1.50 -2.62
N ILE A 82 3.48 -1.71 -2.75
CA ILE A 82 4.10 -2.49 -3.82
C ILE A 82 4.75 -3.69 -3.17
N VAL A 83 4.16 -4.86 -3.38
CA VAL A 83 4.77 -6.13 -2.99
C VAL A 83 5.87 -6.44 -4.02
N ARG A 84 7.12 -6.50 -3.56
CA ARG A 84 8.21 -6.95 -4.42
C ARG A 84 8.08 -8.45 -4.59
N GLU A 85 8.14 -8.90 -5.85
CA GLU A 85 7.87 -10.30 -6.16
C GLU A 85 8.86 -11.25 -5.49
N ILE A 86 8.33 -12.44 -5.22
CA ILE A 86 9.00 -13.60 -4.67
C ILE A 86 9.71 -14.25 -5.87
N GLU A 87 11.03 -14.33 -5.89
CA GLU A 87 11.73 -15.01 -6.97
C GLU A 87 11.30 -16.49 -7.04
N TYR A 88 10.84 -16.93 -8.22
CA TYR A 88 10.55 -18.34 -8.47
C TYR A 88 11.83 -19.02 -8.92
N PHE A 89 12.42 -19.85 -8.07
CA PHE A 89 13.57 -20.66 -8.44
C PHE A 89 13.13 -22.13 -8.53
N ASN A 90 13.21 -22.72 -9.73
CA ASN A 90 12.87 -24.13 -10.02
C ASN A 90 11.44 -24.54 -9.62
N GLY A 91 10.42 -23.76 -10.00
CA GLY A 91 9.01 -24.08 -9.70
C GLY A 91 8.66 -24.02 -8.20
N ARG A 92 9.54 -23.47 -7.37
CA ARG A 92 9.26 -23.14 -5.97
C ARG A 92 9.39 -21.63 -5.78
N THR A 93 8.35 -21.03 -5.23
CA THR A 93 8.37 -19.66 -4.71
C THR A 93 9.45 -19.59 -3.64
N ARG A 94 10.58 -18.95 -3.93
CA ARG A 94 11.61 -18.63 -2.94
C ARG A 94 11.49 -17.15 -2.65
N TYR A 95 10.95 -16.83 -1.49
CA TYR A 95 11.04 -15.46 -1.00
C TYR A 95 12.52 -15.09 -0.93
N ILE A 96 12.91 -14.03 -1.66
CA ILE A 96 14.27 -13.48 -1.66
C ILE A 96 14.70 -13.23 -0.21
N ASP A 97 13.74 -12.87 0.63
CA ASP A 97 13.82 -12.90 2.08
C ASP A 97 13.00 -14.09 2.60
N LYS A 98 13.60 -15.11 3.22
CA LYS A 98 13.00 -16.45 3.49
C LYS A 98 11.69 -16.49 4.31
N THR A 99 11.10 -15.36 4.63
CA THR A 99 9.84 -15.25 5.35
C THR A 99 8.75 -14.76 4.40
N PRO A 100 7.63 -15.49 4.25
CA PRO A 100 6.46 -14.92 3.59
C PRO A 100 6.09 -13.61 4.30
N PRO A 101 5.62 -12.57 3.58
CA PRO A 101 5.11 -11.37 4.22
C PRO A 101 3.97 -11.79 5.12
N GLU A 102 4.23 -11.80 6.42
CA GLU A 102 3.23 -12.09 7.42
C GLU A 102 2.29 -10.89 7.46
N PHE A 103 1.26 -10.90 6.62
CA PHE A 103 0.25 -9.85 6.65
C PHE A 103 -0.56 -9.84 7.97
N CYS A 104 -0.33 -10.82 8.85
CA CYS A 104 -0.82 -10.86 10.22
C CYS A 104 0.07 -10.14 11.24
N THR A 105 1.10 -9.39 10.82
CA THR A 105 1.95 -8.65 11.75
C THR A 105 1.17 -7.53 12.46
N PRO A 106 1.53 -7.19 13.71
CA PRO A 106 1.01 -6.01 14.39
C PRO A 106 1.13 -4.72 13.56
N GLN A 107 2.19 -4.60 12.75
CA GLN A 107 2.44 -3.45 11.90
C GLN A 107 1.43 -3.35 10.75
N PHE A 108 1.05 -4.47 10.12
CA PHE A 108 0.00 -4.44 9.12
C PHE A 108 -1.35 -4.02 9.73
N ARG A 109 -1.64 -4.45 10.97
CA ARG A 109 -2.82 -3.99 11.70
C ARG A 109 -2.76 -2.49 12.00
N SER A 110 -1.59 -1.97 12.42
CA SER A 110 -1.41 -0.53 12.61
C SER A 110 -1.71 0.25 11.34
N LEU A 111 -1.28 -0.25 10.17
CA LEU A 111 -1.60 0.37 8.88
C LEU A 111 -3.11 0.43 8.62
N LEU A 112 -3.82 -0.66 8.90
CA LEU A 112 -5.27 -0.75 8.69
C LEU A 112 -6.09 0.01 9.74
N SER A 113 -5.48 0.39 10.85
CA SER A 113 -6.11 1.25 11.86
C SER A 113 -6.20 2.72 11.43
N LEU A 114 -5.54 3.09 10.33
CA LEU A 114 -5.57 4.44 9.79
C LEU A 114 -6.85 4.65 8.98
N HIS A 115 -7.52 5.80 9.18
CA HIS A 115 -8.68 6.22 8.39
C HIS A 115 -8.26 6.71 6.99
N LEU A 116 -7.77 5.77 6.17
CA LEU A 116 -7.43 5.98 4.77
C LEU A 116 -8.65 5.77 3.87
N LEU A 117 -8.74 6.56 2.80
CA LEU A 117 -9.78 6.43 1.79
C LEU A 117 -9.59 5.16 0.94
N SER A 118 -8.33 4.87 0.58
CA SER A 118 -7.99 3.69 -0.20
C SER A 118 -6.60 3.17 0.11
N ILE A 119 -6.46 1.84 0.09
CA ILE A 119 -5.18 1.16 0.08
C ILE A 119 -5.11 0.37 -1.22
N THR A 120 -4.16 0.73 -2.08
CA THR A 120 -3.90 0.03 -3.32
C THR A 120 -2.72 -0.91 -3.11
N ILE A 121 -2.85 -2.17 -3.54
CA ILE A 121 -1.76 -3.14 -3.49
C ILE A 121 -1.43 -3.56 -4.92
N SER A 122 -0.18 -3.34 -5.33
CA SER A 122 0.37 -3.83 -6.58
C SER A 122 1.49 -4.82 -6.35
N SER A 123 1.69 -5.72 -7.31
CA SER A 123 2.85 -6.61 -7.35
C SER A 123 3.74 -6.21 -8.52
N LYS A 124 5.05 -6.08 -8.29
CA LYS A 124 6.04 -5.82 -9.35
C LYS A 124 6.93 -7.03 -9.55
N SER A 125 6.72 -7.72 -10.67
CA SER A 125 7.62 -8.75 -11.20
C SER A 125 8.78 -8.10 -11.94
N GLU A 126 9.98 -8.14 -11.37
CA GLU A 126 11.20 -7.84 -12.10
C GLU A 126 11.78 -9.16 -12.62
N ARG A 127 11.24 -9.67 -13.74
CA ARG A 127 11.97 -10.66 -14.51
C ARG A 127 13.21 -9.98 -15.09
N LYS A 128 14.35 -10.17 -14.45
CA LYS A 128 15.63 -9.98 -15.12
C LYS A 128 15.68 -11.06 -16.18
N HIS A 129 15.51 -10.67 -17.44
CA HIS A 129 15.79 -11.54 -18.57
C HIS A 129 17.28 -11.88 -18.47
N ASP A 130 17.57 -13.11 -18.06
CA ASP A 130 18.92 -13.63 -18.06
C ASP A 130 19.27 -13.92 -19.53
N PRO A 131 20.18 -13.17 -20.16
CA PRO A 131 20.49 -13.35 -21.57
C PRO A 131 21.08 -14.75 -21.89
N ASP A 132 21.47 -15.51 -20.86
CA ASP A 132 22.00 -16.86 -21.00
C ASP A 132 20.93 -17.97 -20.93
N GLU A 133 19.65 -17.66 -20.63
CA GLU A 133 18.56 -18.66 -20.60
C GLU A 133 18.20 -19.22 -22.00
N ASP A 134 18.54 -18.53 -23.08
CA ASP A 134 18.28 -18.97 -24.46
C ASP A 134 19.23 -20.10 -24.93
N LEU A 135 20.24 -20.47 -24.13
CA LEU A 135 21.25 -21.47 -24.52
C LEU A 135 20.93 -22.91 -24.08
N TYR A 136 19.86 -23.15 -23.33
CA TYR A 136 19.47 -24.50 -22.94
C TYR A 136 18.31 -25.02 -23.82
N PRO A 137 18.47 -26.16 -24.50
CA PRO A 137 17.38 -26.75 -25.28
C PRO A 137 16.22 -27.10 -24.35
N VAL A 138 15.04 -26.55 -24.64
CA VAL A 138 13.79 -26.85 -23.93
C VAL A 138 13.53 -28.34 -24.06
N HIS A 139 13.69 -29.08 -22.96
CA HIS A 139 13.29 -30.48 -22.91
C HIS A 139 11.75 -30.56 -22.95
N GLU A 140 11.19 -30.86 -24.12
CA GLU A 140 9.78 -31.22 -24.32
C GLU A 140 9.46 -32.45 -23.45
N GLY A 141 8.85 -32.26 -22.29
CA GLY A 141 8.49 -33.39 -21.43
C GLY A 141 7.96 -33.06 -20.03
N PHE A 142 7.99 -31.80 -19.59
CA PHE A 142 7.34 -31.41 -18.34
C PHE A 142 5.91 -30.94 -18.62
N GLU A 143 4.93 -31.69 -18.12
CA GLU A 143 3.57 -31.17 -18.01
C GLU A 143 3.57 -29.96 -17.06
N PRO A 144 2.94 -28.84 -17.45
CA PRO A 144 2.85 -27.67 -16.59
C PRO A 144 2.07 -28.06 -15.33
N VAL A 145 2.75 -28.05 -14.19
CA VAL A 145 2.10 -28.11 -12.88
C VAL A 145 1.13 -26.92 -12.85
N GLU A 146 -0.16 -27.18 -12.61
CA GLU A 146 -1.17 -26.11 -12.52
C GLU A 146 -0.72 -25.06 -11.49
N ASP A 147 -0.25 -23.93 -12.00
CA ASP A 147 0.28 -22.81 -11.24
C ASP A 147 -0.79 -22.26 -10.29
N LEU A 148 -0.65 -22.58 -9.01
CA LEU A 148 -1.32 -21.88 -7.92
C LEU A 148 -0.76 -20.44 -7.85
N SER A 149 -1.33 -19.53 -8.65
CA SER A 149 -0.91 -18.12 -8.72
C SER A 149 -0.78 -17.51 -7.32
N PRO A 150 0.33 -16.85 -6.96
CA PRO A 150 0.52 -16.20 -5.66
C PRO A 150 -0.62 -15.22 -5.29
N ASP A 151 -1.38 -14.77 -6.28
CA ASP A 151 -2.56 -13.93 -6.11
C ASP A 151 -3.65 -14.58 -5.22
N TRP A 152 -3.81 -15.91 -5.20
CA TRP A 152 -4.90 -16.52 -4.40
C TRP A 152 -4.63 -16.45 -2.88
N ILE A 153 -3.37 -16.48 -2.44
CA ILE A 153 -3.01 -16.35 -1.02
C ILE A 153 -3.27 -14.92 -0.55
N LEU A 154 -2.86 -13.94 -1.36
CA LEU A 154 -3.11 -12.52 -1.12
C LEU A 154 -4.62 -12.24 -1.11
N LEU A 155 -5.36 -12.79 -2.07
CA LEU A 155 -6.81 -12.65 -2.18
C LEU A 155 -7.55 -13.34 -1.01
N ASP A 156 -7.18 -14.54 -0.60
CA ASP A 156 -7.82 -15.23 0.53
C ASP A 156 -7.54 -14.49 1.85
N PHE A 157 -6.31 -14.02 2.05
CA PHE A 157 -5.94 -13.21 3.20
C PHE A 157 -6.74 -11.89 3.25
N LEU A 158 -6.76 -11.13 2.14
CA LEU A 158 -7.49 -9.86 2.09
C LEU A 158 -9.00 -10.07 2.21
N ARG A 159 -9.55 -11.15 1.66
CA ARG A 159 -10.96 -11.53 1.82
C ARG A 159 -11.31 -11.82 3.28
N ARG A 160 -10.40 -12.40 4.07
CA ARG A 160 -10.59 -12.59 5.53
C ARG A 160 -10.47 -11.29 6.31
N MET A 161 -9.71 -10.33 5.81
CA MET A 161 -9.42 -9.05 6.46
C MET A 161 -10.44 -7.94 6.13
N ASN A 162 -11.24 -8.09 5.07
CA ASN A 162 -12.17 -7.07 4.56
C ASN A 162 -13.43 -6.85 5.43
N ARG A 163 -13.25 -6.73 6.75
CA ARG A 163 -14.26 -6.27 7.71
C ARG A 163 -14.12 -4.78 8.05
N SER A 164 -13.12 -4.07 7.53
CA SER A 164 -12.94 -2.63 7.71
C SER A 164 -13.56 -1.83 6.56
N GLU A 165 -13.97 -0.58 6.81
CA GLU A 165 -14.64 0.30 5.84
C GLU A 165 -13.73 0.80 4.68
N SER A 166 -12.46 0.38 4.65
CA SER A 166 -11.50 0.84 3.65
C SER A 166 -11.67 0.10 2.33
N LYS A 167 -11.73 0.85 1.22
CA LYS A 167 -11.69 0.26 -0.13
C LYS A 167 -10.29 -0.27 -0.40
N ILE A 168 -10.15 -1.60 -0.47
CA ILE A 168 -8.92 -2.27 -0.90
C ILE A 168 -9.03 -2.54 -2.40
N GLU A 169 -8.14 -1.94 -3.19
CA GLU A 169 -8.03 -2.18 -4.63
C GLU A 169 -6.75 -2.96 -4.93
N ILE A 170 -6.89 -4.08 -5.63
CA ILE A 170 -5.76 -4.94 -6.01
C ILE A 170 -5.56 -4.80 -7.52
N HIS A 171 -4.34 -4.46 -7.92
CA HIS A 171 -3.95 -4.39 -9.33
C HIS A 171 -2.73 -5.30 -9.56
N SER A 172 -2.93 -6.41 -10.27
CA SER A 172 -1.83 -7.20 -10.82
C SER A 172 -1.50 -6.69 -12.24
N GLN A 173 -0.26 -6.27 -12.48
CA GLN A 173 0.24 -5.98 -13.82
C GLN A 173 1.15 -7.13 -14.25
N GLN A 174 0.63 -8.00 -15.12
CA GLN A 174 1.41 -9.07 -15.73
C GLN A 174 2.10 -8.54 -17.00
N ILE A 175 3.43 -8.46 -16.99
CA ILE A 175 4.21 -8.10 -18.18
C ILE A 175 4.44 -9.39 -18.98
N MET A 176 3.69 -9.51 -20.07
CA MET A 176 3.71 -10.51 -21.17
C MET A 176 2.42 -11.35 -21.31
N GLY A 177 1.52 -10.88 -22.18
CA GLY A 177 0.71 -11.74 -23.06
C GLY A 177 -0.65 -12.25 -22.59
N LYS A 178 -0.98 -12.27 -21.29
CA LYS A 178 -2.34 -12.61 -20.82
C LYS A 178 -2.77 -11.62 -19.72
N ARG A 179 -3.77 -10.78 -20.03
CA ARG A 179 -4.37 -9.86 -19.06
C ARG A 179 -5.30 -10.63 -18.13
N ALA A 180 -4.90 -10.84 -16.88
CA ALA A 180 -5.85 -11.06 -15.79
C ALA A 180 -6.01 -9.74 -15.03
N VAL A 181 -6.99 -8.92 -15.41
CA VAL A 181 -7.40 -7.76 -14.59
C VAL A 181 -8.37 -8.29 -13.54
N LEU A 182 -7.86 -8.66 -12.38
CA LEU A 182 -8.69 -9.03 -11.23
C LEU A 182 -9.11 -7.76 -10.48
N HIS A 183 -10.26 -7.18 -10.88
CA HIS A 183 -10.95 -6.20 -10.07
C HIS A 183 -11.58 -6.89 -8.86
N ALA A 184 -10.83 -7.03 -7.77
CA ALA A 184 -11.42 -7.30 -6.46
C ALA A 184 -11.97 -5.98 -5.89
N CYS A 185 -13.12 -5.52 -6.39
CA CYS A 185 -13.83 -4.38 -5.81
C CYS A 185 -14.72 -4.89 -4.68
N GLY A 186 -14.16 -5.07 -3.48
CA GLY A 186 -14.93 -5.42 -2.30
C GLY A 186 -15.61 -4.19 -1.71
N VAL A 187 -16.78 -3.80 -2.21
CA VAL A 187 -17.70 -2.90 -1.50
C VAL A 187 -18.74 -3.79 -0.82
N VAL A 188 -18.55 -4.09 0.46
CA VAL A 188 -19.62 -4.71 1.26
C VAL A 188 -20.48 -3.56 1.77
N LYS A 189 -21.65 -3.36 1.15
CA LYS A 189 -22.74 -2.63 1.79
C LYS A 189 -23.30 -3.54 2.89
N GLU A 190 -23.31 -3.07 4.13
CA GLU A 190 -24.12 -3.70 5.17
C GLU A 190 -25.59 -3.74 4.71
N LEU A 191 -26.16 -4.94 4.72
CA LEU A 191 -27.60 -5.13 4.85
C LEU A 191 -27.93 -4.86 6.32
N VAL A 192 -28.77 -3.85 6.54
CA VAL A 192 -29.44 -3.57 7.83
C VAL A 192 -30.16 -4.81 8.34
#